data_AF-A0A7W0LMM9-F1
#
_entry.id   AF-A0A7W0LMM9-F1
#
_cell.length_a   1.000
_cell.length_b   1.000
_cell.length_c   1.000
_cell.angle_alpha   90.00
_cell.angle_beta   90.00
_cell.angle_gamma   90.00
#
_symmetry.space_group_name_H-M   'P 1'
#
loop_
_entity.id
_entity.type
_entity.pdbx_description
1 polymer ?
#
loop_
_entity_poly.entity_id
_entity_poly.type
_entity_poly.pdbx_seq_one_letter_code
_entity_poly.pdbx_strand_id
1 'polypeptide(L)'
;MPGDEWRVEVELADEAHGQSVADRLRSLALDDEAREKLGADVIVTRDDLDLFLYADSEAEAREAERVIRELLSADRLEASVALTRWHPVEEDWKDAGEPLPASDEERAAELERKEKREVEEAAREGDTDWDVRATLASHSDTAALADRLEDEGLAVVRRWRHLLVKTITEEQAEELALRLRGEGAEVEIEARDVKIGGPFRFFAGIGG
;
A
#
# COMPACT_ATOMS: atom_id res chain seq x y z
N MET A 1 -19.06 -4.56 -9.72
CA MET A 1 -17.62 -4.74 -9.94
C MET A 1 -16.99 -3.42 -9.53
N PRO A 2 -16.02 -3.38 -8.61
CA PRO A 2 -15.22 -2.17 -8.49
C PRO A 2 -14.64 -1.93 -9.89
N GLY A 3 -14.92 -0.76 -10.46
CA GLY A 3 -14.53 -0.42 -11.82
C GLY A 3 -13.01 -0.47 -11.95
N ASP A 4 -12.50 -0.71 -13.15
CA ASP A 4 -11.08 -0.56 -13.40
C ASP A 4 -10.69 0.87 -12.98
N GLU A 5 -9.94 1.02 -11.88
CA GLU A 5 -9.53 2.34 -11.40
C GLU A 5 -8.29 2.78 -12.15
N TRP A 6 -8.37 3.94 -12.80
CA TRP A 6 -7.28 4.50 -13.58
C TRP A 6 -6.77 5.77 -12.93
N ARG A 7 -5.45 5.96 -12.99
CA ARG A 7 -4.80 7.13 -12.41
C ARG A 7 -3.68 7.64 -13.31
N VAL A 8 -3.73 8.92 -13.64
CA VAL A 8 -2.57 9.64 -14.19
C VAL A 8 -1.83 10.27 -13.03
N GLU A 9 -0.54 9.97 -12.94
CA GLU A 9 0.37 10.53 -11.95
C GLU A 9 1.34 11.49 -12.65
N VAL A 10 1.52 12.67 -12.05
CA VAL A 10 2.38 13.72 -12.58
C VAL A 10 3.28 14.19 -11.46
N GLU A 11 4.58 13.96 -11.63
CA GLU A 11 5.61 14.43 -10.70
C GLU A 11 6.36 15.60 -11.33
N LEU A 12 6.28 16.76 -10.72
CA LEU A 12 6.88 17.98 -11.25
C LEU A 12 8.33 18.12 -10.82
N ALA A 13 9.21 18.47 -11.76
CA ALA A 13 10.61 18.75 -11.45
C ALA A 13 10.73 20.03 -10.60
N ASP A 14 11.58 19.98 -9.57
CA ASP A 14 11.84 21.14 -8.72
C ASP A 14 12.73 22.17 -9.44
N GLU A 15 12.40 23.45 -9.25
CA GLU A 15 13.10 24.66 -9.75
C GLU A 15 13.15 24.93 -11.27
N ALA A 16 12.20 25.75 -11.73
CA ALA A 16 12.53 26.77 -12.73
C ALA A 16 11.66 28.02 -12.54
N HIS A 17 12.29 29.16 -12.19
CA HIS A 17 11.78 30.55 -12.31
C HIS A 17 11.08 31.24 -11.13
N GLY A 18 11.59 31.11 -9.89
CA GLY A 18 11.34 32.12 -8.82
C GLY A 18 9.90 32.29 -8.32
N GLN A 19 8.97 31.49 -8.83
CA GLN A 19 7.67 31.15 -8.25
C GLN A 19 7.70 29.63 -8.08
N SER A 20 7.18 29.11 -6.97
CA SER A 20 7.12 27.67 -6.80
C SER A 20 6.27 27.07 -7.94
N VAL A 21 6.65 25.90 -8.46
CA VAL A 21 5.81 25.18 -9.44
C VAL A 21 4.40 24.99 -8.88
N ALA A 22 4.30 24.82 -7.57
CA ALA A 22 3.07 24.84 -6.79
C ALA A 22 2.19 26.10 -6.99
N ASP A 23 2.79 27.28 -7.15
CA ASP A 23 2.09 28.54 -7.42
C ASP A 23 1.69 28.66 -8.90
N ARG A 24 2.44 28.06 -9.82
CA ARG A 24 2.04 27.97 -11.24
C ARG A 24 0.86 27.01 -11.43
N LEU A 25 0.88 25.84 -10.79
CA LEU A 25 -0.28 24.92 -10.79
C LEU A 25 -1.52 25.58 -10.18
N ARG A 26 -1.36 26.33 -9.07
CA ARG A 26 -2.44 27.14 -8.47
C ARG A 26 -2.93 28.22 -9.42
N SER A 27 -2.03 28.87 -10.16
CA SER A 27 -2.36 29.98 -11.07
C SER A 27 -2.93 29.51 -12.41
N LEU A 28 -2.56 28.31 -12.86
CA LEU A 28 -3.03 27.72 -14.12
C LEU A 28 -4.44 27.16 -14.00
N ALA A 29 -4.99 27.07 -12.78
CA ALA A 29 -6.29 26.47 -12.55
C ALA A 29 -6.40 25.14 -13.32
N LEU A 30 -5.38 24.28 -13.22
CA LEU A 30 -5.50 22.90 -13.71
C LEU A 30 -6.70 22.21 -13.04
N ASP A 31 -7.21 22.74 -11.94
CA ASP A 31 -8.51 22.36 -11.42
C ASP A 31 -9.67 22.81 -12.33
N ASP A 32 -9.79 24.08 -12.73
CA ASP A 32 -10.97 24.57 -13.46
C ASP A 32 -10.85 24.38 -14.99
N GLU A 33 -9.70 24.70 -15.61
CA GLU A 33 -9.49 24.53 -17.05
C GLU A 33 -9.28 23.06 -17.41
N ALA A 34 -8.62 22.27 -16.55
CA ALA A 34 -8.60 20.82 -16.76
C ALA A 34 -9.94 20.19 -16.41
N ARG A 35 -10.69 20.56 -15.35
CA ARG A 35 -12.09 20.05 -15.20
C ARG A 35 -12.98 20.40 -16.39
N GLU A 36 -12.82 21.60 -16.97
CA GLU A 36 -13.61 22.01 -18.15
C GLU A 36 -13.24 21.20 -19.41
N LYS A 37 -11.96 20.84 -19.57
CA LYS A 37 -11.48 20.03 -20.71
C LYS A 37 -11.60 18.51 -20.50
N LEU A 38 -11.46 18.03 -19.27
CA LEU A 38 -11.46 16.62 -18.87
C LEU A 38 -12.87 16.10 -18.60
N GLY A 39 -13.83 16.99 -18.34
CA GLY A 39 -15.20 16.62 -17.99
C GLY A 39 -15.38 16.36 -16.50
N ALA A 40 -16.62 16.11 -16.10
CA ALA A 40 -17.01 15.91 -14.70
C ALA A 40 -16.56 14.55 -14.12
N ASP A 41 -16.07 13.66 -14.96
CA ASP A 41 -15.80 12.26 -14.66
C ASP A 41 -14.33 12.01 -14.21
N VAL A 42 -13.51 13.07 -14.14
CA VAL A 42 -12.11 12.99 -13.68
C VAL A 42 -11.94 13.73 -12.35
N ILE A 43 -11.48 13.01 -11.32
CA ILE A 43 -11.20 13.57 -10.00
C ILE A 43 -9.72 13.93 -9.93
N VAL A 44 -9.42 15.21 -9.67
CA VAL A 44 -8.05 15.70 -9.51
C VAL A 44 -7.73 15.86 -8.03
N THR A 45 -6.65 15.25 -7.57
CA THR A 45 -6.07 15.44 -6.24
C THR A 45 -4.61 15.86 -6.36
N ARG A 46 -4.11 16.51 -5.32
CA ARG A 46 -2.77 17.09 -5.30
C ARG A 46 -2.11 16.82 -3.97
N ASP A 47 -0.82 16.47 -4.02
CA ASP A 47 0.04 16.35 -2.86
C ASP A 47 1.43 16.93 -3.18
N ASP A 48 1.83 18.00 -2.49
CA ASP A 48 3.10 18.71 -2.74
C ASP A 48 3.44 19.01 -4.23
N LEU A 49 4.36 18.22 -4.82
CA LEU A 49 4.83 18.27 -6.22
C LEU A 49 4.13 17.26 -7.14
N ASP A 50 3.28 16.42 -6.56
CA ASP A 50 2.56 15.35 -7.24
C ASP A 50 1.10 15.78 -7.51
N LEU A 51 0.64 15.45 -8.71
CA LEU A 51 -0.74 15.61 -9.14
C LEU A 51 -1.27 14.26 -9.59
N PHE A 52 -2.43 13.88 -9.05
CA PHE A 52 -3.11 12.63 -9.38
C PHE A 52 -4.46 12.93 -10.02
N LEU A 53 -4.73 12.30 -11.17
CA LEU A 53 -6.00 12.39 -11.86
C LEU A 53 -6.61 11.00 -11.92
N TYR A 54 -7.76 10.82 -11.29
CA TYR A 54 -8.50 9.56 -11.25
C TYR A 54 -9.60 9.57 -12.29
N ALA A 55 -9.72 8.47 -13.02
CA ALA A 55 -10.72 8.27 -14.05
C ALA A 55 -11.36 6.88 -13.92
N ASP A 56 -12.64 6.81 -14.31
CA ASP A 56 -13.42 5.56 -14.26
C ASP A 56 -13.17 4.66 -15.49
N SER A 57 -12.40 5.14 -16.49
CA SER A 57 -12.05 4.37 -17.68
C SER A 57 -10.66 4.71 -18.25
N GLU A 58 -10.09 3.75 -18.98
CA GLU A 58 -8.81 3.94 -19.69
C GLU A 58 -8.87 5.10 -20.69
N ALA A 59 -10.01 5.23 -21.38
CA ALA A 59 -10.19 6.24 -22.40
C ALA A 59 -10.14 7.66 -21.79
N GLU A 60 -10.83 7.86 -20.67
CA GLU A 60 -10.79 9.12 -19.91
C GLU A 60 -9.40 9.36 -19.33
N ALA A 61 -8.74 8.34 -18.80
CA ALA A 61 -7.39 8.46 -18.26
C ALA A 61 -6.35 8.83 -19.33
N ARG A 62 -6.45 8.25 -20.54
CA ARG A 62 -5.58 8.59 -21.68
C ARG A 62 -5.84 9.99 -22.20
N GLU A 63 -7.10 10.41 -22.23
CA GLU A 63 -7.44 11.79 -22.58
C GLU A 63 -6.90 12.76 -21.54
N ALA A 64 -6.98 12.41 -20.26
CA ALA A 64 -6.42 13.19 -19.18
C ALA A 64 -4.90 13.33 -19.27
N GLU A 65 -4.22 12.21 -19.53
CA GLU A 65 -2.79 12.19 -19.78
C GLU A 65 -2.41 13.13 -20.95
N ARG A 66 -3.16 13.07 -22.07
CA ARG A 66 -2.92 13.91 -23.24
C ARG A 66 -3.07 15.40 -22.90
N VAL A 67 -4.17 15.78 -22.25
CA VAL A 67 -4.46 17.17 -21.86
C VAL A 67 -3.39 17.70 -20.91
N ILE A 68 -2.96 16.92 -19.92
CA ILE A 68 -1.89 17.31 -19.00
C ILE A 68 -0.57 17.52 -19.73
N ARG A 69 -0.17 16.60 -20.61
CA ARG A 69 1.07 16.74 -21.39
C ARG A 69 1.05 18.00 -22.26
N GLU A 70 -0.09 18.37 -22.81
CA GLU A 70 -0.27 19.60 -23.59
C GLU A 70 -0.11 20.85 -22.73
N LEU A 71 -0.69 20.87 -21.52
CA LEU A 71 -0.59 21.99 -20.58
C LEU A 71 0.85 22.17 -20.07
N LEU A 72 1.50 21.09 -19.65
CA LEU A 72 2.91 21.09 -19.25
C LEU A 72 3.81 21.64 -20.37
N SER A 73 3.54 21.25 -21.62
CA SER A 73 4.29 21.72 -22.79
C SER A 73 4.06 23.20 -23.07
N ALA A 74 2.82 23.68 -22.95
CA ALA A 74 2.46 25.09 -23.16
C ALA A 74 3.18 26.01 -22.18
N ASP A 75 3.28 25.57 -20.92
CA ASP A 75 3.90 26.34 -19.84
C ASP A 75 5.40 26.05 -19.64
N ARG A 76 5.97 25.18 -20.48
CA ARG A 76 7.38 24.74 -20.43
C ARG A 76 7.77 24.22 -19.06
N LEU A 77 6.89 23.41 -18.47
CA LEU A 77 7.13 22.71 -17.22
C LEU A 77 7.74 21.33 -17.52
N GLU A 78 8.78 21.00 -16.78
CA GLU A 78 9.37 19.66 -16.80
C GLU A 78 8.67 18.80 -15.75
N ALA A 79 8.10 17.66 -16.18
CA ALA A 79 7.42 16.72 -15.31
C ALA A 79 7.55 15.30 -15.85
N SER A 80 7.54 14.33 -14.93
CA SER A 80 7.23 12.95 -15.27
C SER A 80 5.71 12.80 -15.33
N VAL A 81 5.20 12.02 -16.28
CA VAL A 81 3.77 11.71 -16.39
C VAL A 81 3.63 10.23 -16.67
N ALA A 82 2.92 9.52 -15.80
CA ALA A 82 2.69 8.08 -15.88
C ALA A 82 1.18 7.78 -15.85
N LEU A 83 0.74 6.89 -16.74
CA LEU A 83 -0.61 6.34 -16.71
C LEU A 83 -0.57 4.99 -15.99
N THR A 84 -1.29 4.90 -14.88
CA THR A 84 -1.33 3.73 -14.01
C THR A 84 -2.75 3.20 -13.88
N ARG A 85 -2.87 1.91 -13.55
CA ARG A 85 -4.12 1.23 -13.23
C ARG A 85 -3.97 0.47 -11.91
N TRP A 86 -5.03 0.44 -11.12
CA TRP A 86 -5.08 -0.41 -9.94
C TRP A 86 -4.94 -1.88 -10.31
N HIS A 87 -3.97 -2.55 -9.70
CA HIS A 87 -3.75 -3.98 -9.88
C HIS A 87 -4.43 -4.75 -8.74
N PRO A 88 -5.46 -5.58 -9.00
CA PRO A 88 -6.31 -6.13 -7.94
C PRO A 88 -5.65 -7.23 -7.09
N VAL A 89 -4.60 -7.90 -7.59
CA VAL A 89 -3.86 -8.93 -6.83
C VAL A 89 -2.70 -8.30 -6.05
N GLU A 90 -1.86 -7.55 -6.75
CA GLU A 90 -0.78 -6.75 -6.15
C GLU A 90 -1.28 -5.64 -5.20
N GLU A 91 -2.56 -5.25 -5.29
CA GLU A 91 -3.18 -4.17 -4.50
C GLU A 91 -2.35 -2.88 -4.54
N ASP A 92 -1.88 -2.53 -5.74
CA ASP A 92 -0.95 -1.45 -5.98
C ASP A 92 -1.21 -0.80 -7.35
N TRP A 93 -0.76 0.43 -7.54
CA TRP A 93 -0.84 1.14 -8.81
C TRP A 93 0.31 0.68 -9.72
N LYS A 94 -0.03 0.01 -10.82
CA LYS A 94 0.94 -0.49 -11.81
C LYS A 94 0.81 0.24 -13.13
N ASP A 95 1.82 0.13 -13.99
CA ASP A 95 1.76 0.72 -15.33
C ASP A 95 0.55 0.17 -16.10
N ALA A 96 -0.19 1.06 -16.77
CA ALA A 96 -1.40 0.69 -17.50
C ALA A 96 -1.18 -0.36 -18.61
N GLY A 97 0.04 -0.47 -19.12
CA GLY A 97 0.44 -1.47 -20.11
C GLY A 97 0.73 -2.85 -19.51
N GLU A 98 0.83 -2.98 -18.18
CA GLU A 98 1.00 -4.27 -17.53
C GLU A 98 -0.29 -5.10 -17.65
N PRO A 99 -0.22 -6.36 -18.13
CA PRO A 99 -1.40 -7.20 -18.29
C PRO A 99 -1.94 -7.62 -16.92
N LEU A 100 -3.25 -7.46 -16.71
CA LEU A 100 -3.92 -8.06 -15.55
C LEU A 100 -4.11 -9.56 -15.75
N PRO A 101 -4.18 -10.34 -14.66
CA PRO A 101 -4.56 -11.74 -14.73
C PRO A 101 -5.98 -11.87 -15.31
N ALA A 102 -6.08 -12.59 -16.44
CA ALA A 102 -7.32 -12.74 -17.20
C ALA A 102 -8.19 -13.92 -16.71
N SER A 103 -7.64 -14.79 -15.86
CA SER A 103 -8.30 -15.98 -15.32
C SER A 103 -8.10 -16.13 -13.81
N ASP A 104 -8.95 -16.95 -13.18
CA ASP A 104 -8.80 -17.31 -11.75
C ASP A 104 -7.47 -18.05 -11.49
N GLU A 105 -7.02 -18.87 -12.43
CA GLU A 105 -5.75 -19.59 -12.32
C GLU A 105 -4.55 -18.63 -12.34
N GLU A 106 -4.56 -17.64 -13.25
CA GLU A 106 -3.54 -16.60 -13.28
C GLU A 106 -3.56 -15.73 -12.02
N ARG A 107 -4.75 -15.38 -11.51
CA ARG A 107 -4.89 -14.66 -10.23
C ARG A 107 -4.27 -15.44 -9.07
N ALA A 108 -4.56 -16.73 -8.96
CA ALA A 108 -4.02 -17.57 -7.90
C ALA A 108 -2.49 -17.71 -8.00
N ALA A 109 -1.97 -17.92 -9.21
CA ALA A 109 -0.52 -18.00 -9.44
C ALA A 109 0.20 -16.67 -9.19
N GLU A 110 -0.47 -15.54 -9.37
CA GLU A 110 0.06 -14.23 -9.04
C GLU A 110 0.04 -13.95 -7.54
N LEU A 111 -1.03 -14.32 -6.85
CA LEU A 111 -1.13 -14.22 -5.40
C LEU A 111 -0.01 -15.02 -4.71
N GLU A 112 0.21 -16.27 -5.12
CA GLU A 112 1.31 -17.10 -4.59
C GLU A 112 2.68 -16.45 -4.80
N ARG A 113 2.88 -15.77 -5.95
CA ARG A 113 4.12 -15.03 -6.24
C ARG A 113 4.26 -13.79 -5.36
N LYS A 114 3.18 -13.04 -5.13
CA LYS A 114 3.15 -11.87 -4.23
C LYS A 114 3.50 -12.28 -2.81
N GLU A 115 2.80 -13.27 -2.26
CA GLU A 115 3.03 -13.80 -0.91
C GLU A 115 4.48 -14.24 -0.72
N LYS A 116 5.03 -14.98 -1.68
CA LYS A 116 6.44 -15.42 -1.60
C LYS A 116 7.41 -14.24 -1.57
N ARG A 117 7.16 -13.20 -2.40
CA ARG A 117 8.02 -12.01 -2.46
C ARG A 117 7.94 -11.21 -1.17
N GLU A 118 6.75 -11.02 -0.61
CA GLU A 118 6.54 -10.35 0.67
C GLU A 118 7.26 -11.07 1.80
N VAL A 119 7.20 -12.40 1.83
CA VAL A 119 7.98 -13.22 2.78
C VAL A 119 9.48 -13.01 2.61
N GLU A 120 9.99 -13.00 1.38
CA GLU A 120 11.41 -12.79 1.09
C GLU A 120 11.89 -11.36 1.42
N GLU A 121 11.04 -10.35 1.25
CA GLU A 121 11.33 -8.94 1.54
C GLU A 121 11.33 -8.68 3.05
N ALA A 122 10.30 -9.13 3.76
CA ALA A 122 10.24 -9.05 5.22
C ALA A 122 11.39 -9.83 5.88
N ALA A 123 11.78 -10.99 5.34
CA ALA A 123 12.95 -11.72 5.83
C ALA A 123 14.27 -10.93 5.64
N ARG A 124 14.37 -10.09 4.60
CA ARG A 124 15.54 -9.23 4.34
C ARG A 124 15.54 -7.98 5.21
N GLU A 125 14.39 -7.34 5.37
CA GLU A 125 14.26 -6.04 6.03
C GLU A 125 14.07 -6.19 7.54
N GLY A 126 13.67 -7.38 8.01
CA GLY A 126 13.39 -7.64 9.42
C GLY A 126 12.09 -6.97 9.90
N ASP A 127 11.30 -6.42 8.98
CA ASP A 127 9.98 -5.88 9.25
C ASP A 127 9.00 -7.05 9.43
N THR A 128 8.57 -7.20 10.66
CA THR A 128 7.53 -8.15 11.07
C THR A 128 6.31 -7.31 11.44
N ASP A 129 5.28 -7.35 10.63
CA ASP A 129 4.09 -6.49 10.80
C ASP A 129 3.07 -7.07 11.77
N TRP A 130 3.23 -8.33 12.17
CA TRP A 130 2.27 -9.01 13.03
C TRP A 130 2.94 -9.55 14.30
N ASP A 131 2.25 -9.40 15.43
CA ASP A 131 2.65 -9.93 16.73
C ASP A 131 1.59 -10.92 17.22
N VAL A 132 1.99 -12.18 17.42
CA VAL A 132 1.18 -13.19 18.11
C VAL A 132 1.53 -13.17 19.58
N ARG A 133 0.60 -12.70 20.40
CA ARG A 133 0.74 -12.66 21.85
C ARG A 133 0.10 -13.91 22.46
N ALA A 134 0.93 -14.81 22.96
CA ALA A 134 0.51 -15.99 23.72
C ALA A 134 0.70 -15.79 25.23
N THR A 135 -0.32 -16.11 26.01
CA THR A 135 -0.31 -16.09 27.48
C THR A 135 -0.52 -17.51 28.01
N LEU A 136 0.40 -17.98 28.86
CA LEU A 136 0.33 -19.33 29.43
C LEU A 136 0.05 -19.31 30.94
N ALA A 137 -0.39 -20.45 31.47
CA ALA A 137 -0.74 -20.62 32.87
C ALA A 137 0.46 -20.42 33.82
N SER A 138 1.67 -20.78 33.38
CA SER A 138 2.89 -20.67 34.19
C SER A 138 4.06 -20.10 33.40
N HIS A 139 5.01 -19.47 34.11
CA HIS A 139 6.23 -18.97 33.48
C HIS A 139 7.13 -20.08 32.94
N SER A 140 7.02 -21.31 33.48
CA SER A 140 7.84 -22.44 33.07
C SER A 140 7.37 -22.97 31.73
N ASP A 141 6.06 -22.99 31.53
CA ASP A 141 5.46 -23.35 30.24
C ASP A 141 5.79 -22.28 29.19
N THR A 142 5.76 -20.99 29.58
CA THR A 142 6.20 -19.90 28.70
C THR A 142 7.68 -20.01 28.31
N ALA A 143 8.56 -20.42 29.24
CA ALA A 143 9.97 -20.62 28.93
C ALA A 143 10.19 -21.81 27.98
N ALA A 144 9.56 -22.96 28.28
CA ALA A 144 9.66 -24.14 27.43
C ALA A 144 9.07 -23.93 26.02
N LEU A 145 8.00 -23.13 25.91
CA LEU A 145 7.47 -22.74 24.61
C LEU A 145 8.40 -21.77 23.87
N ALA A 146 9.00 -20.80 24.57
CA ALA A 146 9.94 -19.86 23.96
C ALA A 146 11.16 -20.59 23.39
N ASP A 147 11.78 -21.49 24.17
CA ASP A 147 12.95 -22.24 23.72
C ASP A 147 12.64 -23.06 22.45
N ARG A 148 11.46 -23.70 22.38
CA ARG A 148 11.03 -24.45 21.19
C ARG A 148 10.83 -23.55 19.96
N LEU A 149 10.18 -22.40 20.14
CA LEU A 149 9.92 -21.47 19.04
C LEU A 149 11.23 -20.81 18.54
N GLU A 150 12.17 -20.54 19.44
CA GLU A 150 13.51 -20.06 19.09
C GLU A 150 14.33 -21.14 18.35
N ASP A 151 14.24 -22.41 18.75
CA ASP A 151 14.83 -23.54 18.04
C ASP A 151 14.23 -23.74 16.63
N GLU A 152 12.97 -23.37 16.44
CA GLU A 152 12.28 -23.30 15.14
C GLU A 152 12.71 -22.08 14.29
N GLY A 153 13.52 -21.17 14.84
CA GLY A 153 14.01 -19.97 14.16
C GLY A 153 13.07 -18.77 14.23
N LEU A 154 12.03 -18.82 15.07
CA LEU A 154 11.08 -17.71 15.23
C LEU A 154 11.64 -16.63 16.15
N ALA A 155 11.32 -15.37 15.83
CA ALA A 155 11.71 -14.23 16.65
C ALA A 155 10.76 -14.08 17.84
N VAL A 156 11.22 -14.50 19.01
CA VAL A 156 10.43 -14.54 20.25
C VAL A 156 10.88 -13.47 21.24
N VAL A 157 9.91 -12.76 21.84
CA VAL A 157 10.14 -11.88 22.99
C VAL A 157 9.36 -12.41 24.19
N ARG A 158 10.09 -12.87 25.21
CA ARG A 158 9.50 -13.38 26.46
C ARG A 158 9.32 -12.28 27.50
N ARG A 159 8.13 -12.18 28.07
CA ARG A 159 7.77 -11.28 29.17
C ARG A 159 6.98 -12.04 30.23
N TRP A 160 7.70 -12.69 31.15
CA TRP A 160 7.16 -13.50 32.25
C TRP A 160 6.21 -14.62 31.76
N ARG A 161 4.89 -14.42 31.86
CA ARG A 161 3.86 -15.37 31.40
C ARG A 161 3.37 -15.10 29.97
N HIS A 162 3.89 -14.05 29.34
CA HIS A 162 3.55 -13.64 27.99
C HIS A 162 4.72 -13.90 27.05
N LEU A 163 4.36 -14.26 25.83
CA LEU A 163 5.28 -14.56 24.75
C LEU A 163 4.76 -13.80 23.53
N LEU A 164 5.58 -12.94 22.96
CA LEU A 164 5.28 -12.27 21.70
C LEU A 164 6.12 -12.96 20.63
N VAL A 165 5.46 -13.52 19.63
CA VAL A 165 6.12 -14.08 18.45
C VAL A 165 5.86 -13.13 17.30
N LYS A 166 6.94 -12.66 16.68
CA LYS A 166 6.85 -11.83 15.50
C LYS A 166 6.61 -12.71 14.28
N THR A 167 5.59 -12.40 13.50
CA THR A 167 5.29 -13.04 12.21
C THR A 167 5.28 -12.00 11.11
N ILE A 168 5.51 -12.48 9.88
CA ILE A 168 5.63 -11.61 8.71
C ILE A 168 4.25 -11.25 8.17
N THR A 169 3.36 -12.25 8.03
CA THR A 169 2.02 -12.07 7.48
C THR A 169 0.92 -12.36 8.50
N GLU A 170 -0.29 -11.89 8.21
CA GLU A 170 -1.50 -12.17 9.00
C GLU A 170 -1.80 -13.67 9.04
N GLU A 171 -1.75 -14.34 7.88
CA GLU A 171 -2.01 -15.79 7.78
C GLU A 171 -1.03 -16.61 8.64
N GLN A 172 0.27 -16.25 8.63
CA GLN A 172 1.25 -16.87 9.51
C GLN A 172 0.94 -16.62 10.99
N ALA A 173 0.44 -15.41 11.32
CA ALA A 173 0.00 -15.08 12.67
C ALA A 173 -1.21 -15.93 13.09
N GLU A 174 -2.17 -16.14 12.19
CA GLU A 174 -3.36 -16.97 12.40
C GLU A 174 -3.02 -18.46 12.57
N GLU A 175 -2.17 -19.01 11.69
CA GLU A 175 -1.71 -20.39 11.77
C GLU A 175 -0.98 -20.63 13.10
N LEU A 176 -0.06 -19.72 13.46
CA LEU A 176 0.65 -19.79 14.72
C LEU A 176 -0.30 -19.67 15.92
N ALA A 177 -1.29 -18.77 15.85
CA ALA A 177 -2.26 -18.61 16.92
C ALA A 177 -3.15 -19.85 17.11
N LEU A 178 -3.59 -20.48 16.02
CA LEU A 178 -4.34 -21.73 16.05
C LEU A 178 -3.52 -22.85 16.71
N ARG A 179 -2.24 -22.97 16.33
CA ARG A 179 -1.31 -23.94 16.93
C ARG A 179 -1.17 -23.71 18.44
N LEU A 180 -0.86 -22.48 18.84
CA LEU A 180 -0.63 -22.11 20.25
C LEU A 180 -1.89 -22.27 21.12
N ARG A 181 -3.09 -22.00 20.57
CA ARG A 181 -4.37 -22.29 21.25
C ARG A 181 -4.56 -23.79 21.48
N GLY A 182 -4.18 -24.63 20.50
CA GLY A 182 -4.20 -26.09 20.64
C GLY A 182 -3.29 -26.61 21.75
N GLU A 183 -2.21 -25.88 22.06
CA GLU A 183 -1.29 -26.16 23.17
C GLU A 183 -1.75 -25.58 24.52
N GLY A 184 -2.93 -24.95 24.57
CA GLY A 184 -3.53 -24.41 25.79
C GLY A 184 -3.10 -22.99 26.15
N ALA A 185 -2.47 -22.26 25.22
CA ALA A 185 -2.20 -20.85 25.40
C ALA A 185 -3.44 -20.01 25.09
N GLU A 186 -3.64 -18.92 25.84
CA GLU A 186 -4.56 -17.85 25.45
C GLU A 186 -3.83 -16.97 24.43
N VAL A 187 -4.41 -16.78 23.24
CA VAL A 187 -3.72 -16.12 22.12
C VAL A 187 -4.51 -14.97 21.55
N GLU A 188 -3.84 -13.83 21.46
CA GLU A 188 -4.26 -12.59 20.82
C GLU A 188 -3.32 -12.30 19.64
N ILE A 189 -3.89 -11.86 18.52
CA ILE A 189 -3.13 -11.43 17.34
C ILE A 189 -3.26 -9.92 17.29
N GLU A 190 -2.13 -9.23 17.27
CA GLU A 190 -2.08 -7.79 17.11
C GLU A 190 -1.37 -7.48 15.79
N ALA A 191 -2.03 -6.73 14.92
CA ALA A 191 -1.34 -5.99 13.88
C ALA A 191 -0.43 -4.98 14.59
N ARG A 192 0.87 -5.02 14.34
CA ARG A 192 1.72 -3.93 14.77
C ARG A 192 1.31 -2.76 13.89
N ASP A 193 0.71 -1.74 14.50
CA ASP A 193 0.42 -0.49 13.83
C ASP A 193 1.77 0.05 13.34
N VAL A 194 2.07 -0.23 12.07
CA VAL A 194 3.21 0.34 11.38
C VAL A 194 3.01 1.82 11.59
N LYS A 195 3.92 2.46 12.33
CA LYS A 195 4.06 3.89 12.18
C LYS A 195 4.42 4.05 10.72
N ILE A 196 3.41 4.29 9.88
CA ILE A 196 3.57 4.58 8.46
C ILE A 196 4.52 5.77 8.44
N GLY A 197 5.80 5.47 8.22
CA GLY A 197 6.88 6.43 8.06
C GLY A 197 6.86 6.99 6.64
N GLY A 198 5.65 7.25 6.14
CA GLY A 198 5.34 7.86 4.86
C GLY A 198 4.14 8.81 5.06
N PRO A 199 3.98 9.85 4.23
CA PRO A 199 3.27 11.08 4.59
C PRO A 199 1.73 10.98 4.71
N PHE A 200 1.12 9.80 4.60
CA PHE A 200 -0.33 9.67 4.49
C PHE A 200 -1.00 9.31 5.81
N ARG A 201 -1.76 10.27 6.36
CA ARG A 201 -2.65 10.08 7.51
C ARG A 201 -4.10 10.03 7.03
N PHE A 202 -4.65 8.83 6.87
CA PHE A 202 -6.09 8.63 6.69
C PHE A 202 -6.80 8.85 8.02
N PHE A 203 -7.60 9.91 8.13
CA PHE A 203 -8.68 9.98 9.12
C PHE A 203 -9.95 9.42 8.47
N ALA A 204 -10.24 8.15 8.70
CA ALA A 204 -11.59 7.63 8.48
C ALA A 204 -12.48 8.14 9.63
N GLY A 205 -13.12 9.28 9.41
CA GLY A 205 -14.17 9.79 10.28
C GLY A 205 -15.42 8.92 10.16
N ILE A 206 -15.68 8.09 11.16
CA ILE A 206 -17.00 7.51 11.37
C ILE A 206 -17.89 8.61 11.95
N GLY A 207 -18.85 9.10 11.17
CA GLY A 207 -20.04 9.80 11.64
C GLY A 207 -21.21 9.34 10.78
N GLY A 208 -22.40 9.01 11.29
CA GLY A 208 -22.98 9.00 12.62
C GLY A 208 -24.42 8.51 12.46
#